data_AF-A0A542HR38-F1
#
_entry.id   AF-A0A542HR38-F1
#
_cell.length_a   1.000
_cell.length_b   1.000
_cell.length_c   1.000
_cell.angle_alpha   90.00
_cell.angle_beta   90.00
_cell.angle_gamma   90.00
#
_symmetry.space_group_name_H-M   'P 1'
#
loop_
_entity.id
_entity.type
_entity.pdbx_description
1 polymer ?
#
loop_
_entity_poly.entity_id
_entity_poly.type
_entity_poly.pdbx_seq_one_letter_code
_entity_poly.pdbx_strand_id
1 'polypeptide(L)'
;MNPVQQMEFHASCGHRISAPVDRGGQDVRCPHCHQVVRVPQPDVPYASPVPVPTAAADPAALTALYVIALIGGLAGAALVYMVMFDDFSESELVTITPVWFFPVVFGLYGFVSQRLLRLIAAGRAGTLKEAAGVAIDLTGYWAALAFFPFLVLKWRSSLLVSLAAAAFWAVLLWLFFTLIFPTL
;
A
#
# COMPACT_ATOMS: atom_id res chain seq x y z
N MET A 1 -14.08 5.51 59.32
CA MET A 1 -14.78 6.20 58.22
C MET A 1 -13.86 6.14 57.00
N ASN A 2 -14.19 5.35 55.98
CA ASN A 2 -13.36 5.26 54.77
C ASN A 2 -13.57 6.50 53.90
N PRO A 3 -12.52 7.22 53.46
CA PRO A 3 -12.67 8.29 52.49
C PRO A 3 -13.03 7.66 51.14
N VAL A 4 -14.27 7.88 50.69
CA VAL A 4 -14.70 7.48 49.34
C VAL A 4 -13.92 8.34 48.35
N GLN A 5 -12.98 7.74 47.62
CA GLN A 5 -12.26 8.45 46.57
C GLN A 5 -13.27 8.83 45.47
N GLN A 6 -13.31 10.12 45.15
CA GLN A 6 -14.15 10.67 44.09
C GLN A 6 -13.27 11.02 42.90
N MET A 7 -13.76 10.73 41.70
CA MET A 7 -13.15 11.15 40.44
C MET A 7 -14.02 12.21 39.79
N GLU A 8 -13.38 13.26 39.29
CA GLU A 8 -14.03 14.33 38.57
C GLU A 8 -13.78 14.16 37.06
N PHE A 9 -14.85 14.31 36.28
CA PHE A 9 -14.77 14.25 34.82
C PHE A 9 -15.81 15.18 34.20
N HIS A 10 -15.64 15.50 32.92
CA HIS A 10 -16.56 16.37 32.20
C HIS A 10 -17.61 15.55 31.44
N ALA A 11 -18.86 15.98 31.50
CA ALA A 11 -19.90 15.53 30.60
C ALA A 11 -19.70 16.09 29.18
N SER A 12 -20.36 15.51 28.19
CA SER A 12 -20.35 15.99 26.79
C SER A 12 -20.87 17.44 26.64
N CYS A 13 -21.63 17.93 27.63
CA CYS A 13 -22.08 19.33 27.71
C CYS A 13 -21.06 20.30 28.35
N GLY A 14 -19.89 19.81 28.77
CA GLY A 14 -18.84 20.58 29.44
C GLY A 14 -18.95 20.67 30.96
N HIS A 15 -20.06 20.24 31.57
CA HIS A 15 -20.28 20.29 33.02
C HIS A 15 -19.41 19.26 33.78
N ARG A 16 -18.77 19.67 34.88
CA ARG A 16 -18.00 18.77 35.77
C ARG A 16 -18.94 17.92 36.62
N ILE A 17 -18.72 16.62 36.60
CA ILE A 17 -19.44 15.62 37.40
C ILE A 17 -18.41 14.93 38.30
N SER A 18 -18.75 14.75 39.57
CA SER A 18 -17.98 13.94 40.52
C SER A 18 -18.70 12.61 40.74
N ALA A 19 -18.03 11.48 40.51
CA ALA A 19 -18.56 10.16 40.80
C ALA A 19 -17.58 9.36 41.67
N PRO A 20 -18.07 8.42 42.52
CA PRO A 20 -17.20 7.50 43.24
C PRO A 20 -16.37 6.67 42.26
N VAL A 21 -15.08 6.46 42.56
CA VAL A 21 -14.17 5.65 41.71
C VAL A 21 -14.71 4.22 41.50
N ASP A 22 -15.44 3.68 42.48
CA ASP A 22 -16.10 2.37 42.42
C ASP A 22 -17.17 2.25 41.32
N ARG A 23 -17.62 3.38 40.75
CA ARG A 23 -18.52 3.43 39.60
C ARG A 23 -17.79 3.59 38.27
N GLY A 24 -16.48 3.40 38.24
CA GLY A 24 -15.67 3.41 37.02
C GLY A 24 -16.27 2.50 35.96
N GLY A 25 -16.61 3.06 34.80
CA GLY A 25 -17.31 2.34 33.76
C GLY A 25 -18.76 2.01 34.11
N GLN A 26 -19.50 2.86 34.84
CA GLN A 26 -20.97 2.83 34.93
C GLN A 26 -21.57 4.07 34.27
N ASP A 27 -22.85 3.98 33.89
CA ASP A 27 -23.58 5.10 33.30
C ASP A 27 -24.15 6.00 34.40
N VAL A 28 -23.81 7.28 34.36
CA VAL A 28 -24.37 8.30 35.26
C VAL A 28 -25.03 9.41 34.47
N ARG A 29 -26.11 9.97 35.02
CA ARG A 29 -26.85 11.06 34.39
C ARG A 29 -26.28 12.41 34.82
N CYS A 30 -25.95 13.27 33.87
CA CYS A 30 -25.53 14.63 34.15
C CYS A 30 -26.68 15.43 34.81
N PRO A 31 -26.46 16.11 35.94
CA PRO A 31 -27.50 16.95 36.56
C PRO A 31 -27.86 18.19 35.74
N HIS A 32 -26.98 18.63 34.84
CA HIS A 32 -27.18 19.85 34.04
C HIS A 32 -27.90 19.61 32.71
N CYS A 33 -27.48 18.62 31.93
CA CYS A 33 -28.06 18.34 30.61
C CYS A 33 -28.91 17.06 30.56
N HIS A 34 -29.01 16.33 31.68
CA HIS A 34 -29.69 15.02 31.78
C HIS A 34 -29.20 13.94 30.80
N GLN A 35 -28.09 14.17 30.12
CA GLN A 35 -27.46 13.19 29.26
C GLN A 35 -26.77 12.10 30.09
N VAL A 36 -26.86 10.86 29.61
CA VAL A 36 -26.18 9.72 30.22
C VAL A 36 -24.72 9.70 29.73
N VAL A 37 -23.78 9.72 30.67
CA VAL A 37 -22.34 9.76 30.41
C VAL A 37 -21.69 8.59 31.17
N ARG A 38 -20.79 7.87 30.52
CA ARG A 38 -20.03 6.78 31.14
C ARG A 38 -18.93 7.36 32.03
N VAL A 39 -18.86 6.94 33.29
CA VAL A 39 -17.74 7.28 34.19
C VAL A 39 -16.46 6.66 33.61
N PRO A 40 -15.37 7.42 33.42
CA PRO A 40 -14.08 6.87 33.00
C PRO A 40 -13.63 5.76 33.97
N GLN A 41 -13.13 4.65 33.44
CA GLN A 41 -12.53 3.63 34.30
C GLN A 41 -11.19 4.16 34.84
N PRO A 42 -10.93 4.07 36.15
CA PRO A 42 -9.59 4.34 36.67
C PRO A 42 -8.61 3.39 35.97
N ASP A 43 -7.53 3.95 35.42
CA ASP A 43 -6.54 3.24 34.61
C ASP A 43 -6.13 1.93 35.27
N VAL A 44 -6.59 0.81 34.71
CA VAL A 44 -6.10 -0.51 35.06
C VAL A 44 -4.70 -0.60 34.47
N PRO A 45 -3.63 -0.74 35.27
CA PRO A 45 -2.28 -0.84 34.74
C PRO A 45 -2.04 -2.26 34.22
N TYR A 46 -2.66 -2.60 33.09
CA TYR A 46 -2.13 -3.61 32.15
C TYR A 46 -2.86 -3.53 30.81
N ALA A 47 -2.22 -2.88 29.84
CA ALA A 47 -2.23 -3.38 28.48
C ALA A 47 -0.83 -3.14 27.92
N SER A 48 0.00 -4.17 27.99
CA SER A 48 1.09 -4.38 27.04
C SER A 48 0.60 -3.92 25.66
N PRO A 49 1.41 -3.19 24.86
CA PRO A 49 1.01 -2.81 23.53
C PRO A 49 0.52 -4.08 22.82
N VAL A 50 -0.78 -4.14 22.54
CA VAL A 50 -1.33 -5.13 21.63
C VAL A 50 -0.46 -5.03 20.39
N PRO A 51 0.20 -6.10 19.93
CA PRO A 51 0.92 -6.06 18.68
C PRO A 51 -0.11 -5.69 17.61
N VAL A 52 -0.13 -4.42 17.22
CA VAL A 52 -0.79 -3.99 15.99
C VAL A 52 -0.14 -4.86 14.91
N PRO A 53 -0.90 -5.56 14.06
CA PRO A 53 -0.32 -6.41 13.03
C PRO A 53 0.68 -5.58 12.20
N THR A 54 1.98 -5.83 12.43
CA THR A 54 3.11 -5.29 11.70
C THR A 54 3.17 -5.92 10.31
N ALA A 55 2.10 -5.78 9.53
CA ALA A 55 1.98 -6.29 8.17
C ALA A 55 1.73 -5.17 7.15
N ALA A 56 1.72 -3.90 7.58
CA ALA A 56 1.94 -2.80 6.68
C ALA A 56 3.46 -2.65 6.52
N ALA A 57 4.02 -3.31 5.50
CA ALA A 57 5.42 -3.13 5.15
C ALA A 57 5.73 -1.62 5.02
N ASP A 58 6.85 -1.20 5.62
CA ASP A 58 7.24 0.21 5.66
C ASP A 58 7.23 0.78 4.23
N PRO A 59 6.51 1.89 3.95
CA PRO A 59 6.51 2.52 2.64
C PRO A 59 7.91 2.81 2.11
N ALA A 60 8.89 3.11 2.99
CA ALA A 60 10.28 3.30 2.60
C ALA A 60 10.93 1.98 2.16
N ALA A 61 10.73 0.89 2.90
CA ALA A 61 11.26 -0.43 2.55
C ALA A 61 10.68 -0.95 1.22
N LEU A 62 9.38 -0.76 0.99
CA LEU A 62 8.74 -1.09 -0.28
C LEU A 62 9.27 -0.24 -1.43
N THR A 63 9.52 1.05 -1.20
CA THR A 63 10.11 1.92 -2.22
C THR A 63 11.50 1.42 -2.60
N ALA A 64 12.33 1.11 -1.59
CA ALA A 64 13.66 0.56 -1.81
C ALA A 64 13.60 -0.76 -2.59
N LEU A 65 12.69 -1.68 -2.22
CA LEU A 65 12.48 -2.94 -2.94
C LEU A 65 12.19 -2.71 -4.43
N TYR A 66 11.26 -1.80 -4.75
CA TYR A 66 10.92 -1.51 -6.15
C TYR A 66 12.05 -0.86 -6.93
N VAL A 67 12.79 0.06 -6.31
CA VAL A 67 13.93 0.72 -6.93
C VAL A 67 15.08 -0.27 -7.16
N ILE A 68 15.37 -1.13 -6.19
CA ILE A 68 16.38 -2.19 -6.32
C ILE A 68 15.99 -3.17 -7.41
N ALA A 69 14.73 -3.60 -7.46
CA ALA A 69 14.23 -4.47 -8.52
C ALA A 69 14.36 -3.81 -9.91
N LEU A 70 13.98 -2.54 -10.03
CA LEU A 70 14.09 -1.81 -11.30
C LEU A 70 15.54 -1.66 -11.76
N ILE A 71 16.43 -1.21 -10.87
CA ILE A 71 17.85 -1.04 -11.19
C ILE A 71 18.49 -2.39 -11.49
N GLY A 72 18.22 -3.41 -10.67
CA GLY A 72 18.74 -4.77 -10.86
C GLY A 72 18.28 -5.39 -12.18
N GLY A 73 17.01 -5.21 -12.54
CA GLY A 73 16.48 -5.66 -13.82
C GLY A 73 17.10 -4.93 -15.02
N LEU A 74 17.24 -3.61 -14.96
CA LEU A 74 17.88 -2.82 -16.02
C LEU A 74 19.37 -3.16 -16.16
N ALA A 75 20.08 -3.33 -15.04
CA ALA A 75 21.47 -3.76 -15.04
C ALA A 75 21.63 -5.18 -15.60
N GLY A 76 20.73 -6.10 -15.24
CA GLY A 76 20.69 -7.44 -15.82
C GLY A 76 20.47 -7.42 -17.33
N ALA A 77 19.53 -6.61 -17.82
CA ALA A 77 19.32 -6.44 -19.25
C ALA A 77 20.56 -5.85 -19.93
N ALA A 78 21.17 -4.81 -19.37
CA ALA A 78 22.39 -4.22 -19.91
C ALA A 78 23.56 -5.22 -19.94
N LEU A 79 23.71 -6.05 -18.91
CA LEU A 79 24.71 -7.11 -18.89
C LEU A 79 24.48 -8.13 -20.02
N VAL A 80 23.24 -8.61 -20.18
CA VAL A 80 22.90 -9.59 -21.22
C VAL A 80 23.13 -9.00 -22.61
N TYR A 81 22.64 -7.79 -22.90
CA TYR A 81 22.66 -7.25 -24.26
C TYR A 81 23.93 -6.47 -24.63
N MET A 82 24.71 -5.96 -23.66
CA MET A 82 25.95 -5.23 -23.96
C MET A 82 27.23 -6.02 -23.71
N VAL A 83 27.19 -7.05 -22.87
CA VAL A 83 28.39 -7.81 -22.49
C VAL A 83 28.31 -9.25 -22.94
N MET A 84 27.20 -9.94 -22.67
CA MET A 84 27.06 -11.38 -22.88
C MET A 84 26.29 -11.74 -24.15
N PHE A 85 26.00 -10.77 -25.03
CA PHE A 85 25.09 -11.00 -26.15
C PHE A 85 25.61 -12.08 -27.10
N ASP A 86 26.91 -12.09 -27.38
CA ASP A 86 27.54 -13.06 -28.28
C ASP A 86 27.69 -14.46 -27.66
N ASP A 87 27.53 -14.58 -26.33
CA ASP A 87 27.64 -15.85 -25.60
C ASP A 87 26.32 -16.64 -25.59
N PHE A 88 25.19 -15.98 -25.90
CA PHE A 88 23.86 -16.58 -25.85
C PHE A 88 23.30 -16.86 -27.25
N SER A 89 22.71 -18.04 -27.42
CA SER A 89 21.85 -18.33 -28.57
C SER A 89 20.53 -17.56 -28.50
N GLU A 90 19.83 -17.44 -29.64
CA GLU A 90 18.51 -16.79 -29.73
C GLU A 90 17.50 -17.40 -28.74
N SER A 91 17.47 -18.73 -28.61
CA SER A 91 16.60 -19.44 -27.67
C SER A 91 16.95 -19.17 -26.19
N GLU A 92 18.24 -19.02 -25.88
CA GLU A 92 18.67 -18.69 -24.52
C GLU A 92 18.32 -17.24 -24.16
N LEU A 93 18.46 -16.31 -25.11
CA LEU A 93 18.03 -14.92 -24.94
C LEU A 93 16.52 -14.83 -24.64
N VAL A 94 15.69 -15.60 -25.33
CA VAL A 94 14.25 -15.68 -25.06
C VAL A 94 14.00 -16.26 -23.66
N THR A 95 14.69 -17.35 -23.31
CA THR A 95 14.51 -18.05 -22.02
C THR A 95 14.95 -17.20 -20.83
N ILE A 96 16.01 -16.39 -20.97
CA ILE A 96 16.50 -15.50 -19.91
C ILE A 96 15.74 -14.17 -19.83
N THR A 97 14.94 -13.83 -20.86
CA THR A 97 14.16 -12.57 -20.89
C THR A 97 13.33 -12.33 -19.63
N PRO A 98 12.57 -13.31 -19.09
CA PRO A 98 11.81 -13.11 -17.86
C PRO A 98 12.65 -12.72 -16.65
N VAL A 99 13.92 -13.12 -16.59
CA VAL A 99 14.82 -12.87 -15.44
C VAL A 99 15.09 -11.39 -15.23
N TRP A 100 15.28 -10.63 -16.31
CA TRP A 100 15.48 -9.18 -16.23
C TRP A 100 14.18 -8.40 -16.49
N PHE A 101 13.27 -8.93 -17.29
CA PHE A 101 12.01 -8.25 -17.62
C PHE A 101 11.06 -8.16 -16.42
N PHE A 102 10.88 -9.27 -15.70
CA PHE A 102 10.02 -9.30 -14.50
C PHE A 102 10.42 -8.25 -13.46
N PRO A 103 11.68 -8.17 -12.99
CA PRO A 103 12.07 -7.18 -11.99
C PRO A 103 11.96 -5.73 -12.49
N VAL A 104 12.18 -5.47 -13.79
CA VAL A 104 11.92 -4.14 -14.40
C VAL A 104 10.45 -3.77 -14.29
N VAL A 105 9.54 -4.64 -14.75
CA VAL A 105 8.10 -4.37 -14.71
C VAL A 105 7.61 -4.27 -13.26
N PHE A 106 7.97 -5.23 -12.42
CA PHE A 106 7.59 -5.21 -11.01
C PHE A 106 8.06 -3.92 -10.29
N GLY A 107 9.32 -3.54 -10.49
CA GLY A 107 9.89 -2.33 -9.90
C GLY A 107 9.24 -1.05 -10.40
N LEU A 108 9.03 -0.93 -11.73
CA LEU A 108 8.38 0.24 -12.33
C LEU A 108 6.95 0.42 -11.82
N TYR A 109 6.13 -0.63 -11.89
CA TYR A 109 4.73 -0.56 -11.47
C TYR A 109 4.60 -0.38 -9.95
N GLY A 110 5.48 -1.01 -9.18
CA GLY A 110 5.57 -0.79 -7.73
C GLY A 110 5.85 0.66 -7.37
N PHE A 111 6.88 1.26 -7.98
CA PHE A 111 7.24 2.66 -7.75
C PHE A 111 6.13 3.63 -8.16
N VAL A 112 5.54 3.42 -9.35
CA VAL A 112 4.43 4.25 -9.85
C VAL A 112 3.20 4.12 -8.95
N SER A 113 2.84 2.91 -8.54
CA SER A 113 1.69 2.67 -7.65
C SER A 113 1.82 3.42 -6.32
N GLN A 114 3.02 3.45 -5.72
CA GLN A 114 3.26 4.20 -4.48
C GLN A 114 3.16 5.70 -4.68
N ARG A 115 3.58 6.22 -5.85
CA ARG A 115 3.41 7.63 -6.18
C ARG A 115 1.94 7.99 -6.32
N LEU A 116 1.16 7.16 -7.00
CA LEU A 116 -0.29 7.34 -7.14
C LEU A 116 -1.02 7.25 -5.79
N LEU A 117 -0.68 6.27 -4.96
CA LEU A 117 -1.26 6.13 -3.61
C LEU A 117 -0.94 7.32 -2.71
N ARG A 118 0.28 7.90 -2.81
CA ARG A 118 0.64 9.14 -2.11
C ARG A 118 -0.18 10.35 -2.59
N LEU A 119 -0.49 10.44 -3.88
CA LEU A 119 -1.36 11.50 -4.41
C LEU A 119 -2.79 11.39 -3.87
N ILE A 120 -3.31 10.16 -3.76
CA ILE A 120 -4.63 9.89 -3.17
C ILE A 120 -4.62 10.25 -1.67
N ALA A 121 -3.58 9.83 -0.93
CA ALA A 121 -3.44 10.16 0.48
C ALA A 121 -3.33 11.67 0.73
N ALA A 122 -2.74 12.41 -0.20
CA ALA A 122 -2.65 13.88 -0.16
C ALA A 122 -3.95 14.59 -0.58
N GLY A 123 -5.04 13.85 -0.85
CA GLY A 123 -6.34 14.40 -1.25
C GLY A 123 -6.38 14.97 -2.68
N ARG A 124 -5.37 14.70 -3.52
CA ARG A 124 -5.31 15.20 -4.90
C ARG A 124 -6.08 14.33 -5.91
N ALA A 125 -6.50 13.14 -5.51
CA ALA A 125 -7.32 12.23 -6.32
C ALA A 125 -8.17 11.33 -5.40
N GLY A 126 -9.40 11.02 -5.79
CA GLY A 126 -10.28 10.13 -5.03
C GLY A 126 -10.01 8.64 -5.29
N THR A 127 -9.44 8.29 -6.45
CA THR A 127 -9.21 6.89 -6.85
C THR A 127 -7.90 6.70 -7.63
N LEU A 128 -7.42 5.44 -7.68
CA LEU A 128 -6.26 5.04 -8.52
C LEU A 128 -6.50 5.31 -10.00
N LYS A 129 -7.72 5.09 -10.49
CA LYS A 129 -8.12 5.37 -11.87
C LYS A 129 -8.00 6.86 -12.20
N GLU A 130 -8.46 7.72 -11.30
CA GLU A 130 -8.39 9.17 -11.47
C GLU A 130 -6.94 9.67 -11.43
N ALA A 131 -6.13 9.17 -10.49
CA ALA A 131 -4.71 9.50 -10.40
C ALA A 131 -3.92 9.02 -11.64
N ALA A 132 -4.24 7.83 -12.16
CA ALA A 132 -3.66 7.30 -13.39
C ALA A 132 -4.13 8.06 -14.63
N GLY A 133 -5.41 8.47 -14.69
CA GLY A 133 -5.95 9.29 -15.79
C GLY A 133 -5.20 10.60 -15.96
N VAL A 134 -4.96 11.32 -14.86
CA VAL A 134 -4.14 12.54 -14.86
C VAL A 134 -2.73 12.28 -15.38
N ALA A 135 -2.12 11.14 -15.06
CA ALA A 135 -0.80 10.78 -15.57
C ALA A 135 -0.84 10.48 -17.09
N ILE A 136 -1.86 9.76 -17.57
CA ILE A 136 -2.05 9.43 -18.99
C ILE A 136 -2.29 10.69 -19.83
N ASP A 137 -3.08 11.63 -19.35
CA ASP A 137 -3.36 12.89 -20.05
C ASP A 137 -2.10 13.72 -20.29
N LEU A 138 -1.09 13.59 -19.41
CA LEU A 138 0.22 14.22 -19.55
C LEU A 138 1.21 13.45 -20.44
N THR A 139 1.11 12.12 -20.52
CA THR A 139 2.08 11.26 -21.25
C THR A 139 1.58 10.77 -22.61
N GLY A 140 0.32 11.03 -22.96
CA GLY A 140 -0.27 10.73 -24.26
C GLY A 140 -0.92 9.35 -24.35
N TYR A 141 -1.60 9.08 -25.46
CA TYR A 141 -2.49 7.91 -25.63
C TYR A 141 -1.78 6.56 -25.45
N TRP A 142 -0.50 6.46 -25.81
CA TRP A 142 0.31 5.24 -25.63
C TRP A 142 0.55 4.91 -24.15
N ALA A 143 0.48 5.90 -23.26
CA ALA A 143 0.56 5.66 -21.82
C ALA A 143 -0.66 4.86 -21.33
N ALA A 144 -1.81 4.93 -22.00
CA ALA A 144 -3.00 4.18 -21.58
C ALA A 144 -2.75 2.67 -21.54
N LEU A 145 -1.94 2.12 -22.45
CA LEU A 145 -1.58 0.70 -22.45
C LEU A 145 -0.66 0.37 -21.26
N ALA A 146 0.33 1.22 -21.00
CA ALA A 146 1.23 1.08 -19.85
C ALA A 146 0.51 1.28 -18.50
N PHE A 147 -0.54 2.10 -18.47
CA PHE A 147 -1.31 2.32 -17.24
C PHE A 147 -2.53 1.42 -17.12
N PHE A 148 -2.81 0.57 -18.12
CA PHE A 148 -4.00 -0.27 -18.16
C PHE A 148 -4.20 -1.11 -16.89
N PRO A 149 -3.18 -1.76 -16.29
CA PRO A 149 -3.35 -2.47 -15.02
C PRO A 149 -3.90 -1.57 -13.90
N PHE A 150 -3.49 -0.30 -13.85
CA PHE A 150 -3.96 0.67 -12.85
C PHE A 150 -5.40 1.15 -13.09
N LEU A 151 -5.90 1.07 -14.32
CA LEU A 151 -7.27 1.46 -14.66
C LEU A 151 -8.29 0.41 -14.22
N VAL A 152 -7.88 -0.86 -14.18
CA VAL A 152 -8.75 -2.01 -13.87
C VAL A 152 -8.65 -2.39 -12.39
N LEU A 153 -7.48 -2.23 -11.76
CA LEU A 153 -7.25 -2.64 -10.38
C LEU A 153 -7.74 -1.58 -9.38
N LYS A 154 -8.67 -1.95 -8.50
CA LYS A 154 -9.19 -1.10 -7.40
C LYS A 154 -8.40 -1.23 -6.09
N TRP A 155 -7.25 -1.90 -6.11
CA TRP A 155 -6.52 -2.30 -4.91
C TRP A 155 -5.71 -1.16 -4.31
N ARG A 156 -5.76 -1.01 -2.97
CA ARG A 156 -4.98 -0.01 -2.22
C ARG A 156 -3.55 -0.45 -1.86
N SER A 157 -3.17 -1.67 -2.22
CA SER A 157 -1.84 -2.22 -1.96
C SER A 157 -0.95 -2.09 -3.19
N SER A 158 0.19 -1.40 -3.05
CA SER A 158 1.19 -1.26 -4.11
C SER A 158 1.75 -2.61 -4.56
N LEU A 159 1.99 -3.52 -3.61
CA LEU A 159 2.54 -4.86 -3.89
C LEU A 159 1.61 -5.70 -4.76
N LEU A 160 0.31 -5.69 -4.43
CA LEU A 160 -0.65 -6.49 -5.18
C LEU A 160 -0.83 -5.91 -6.59
N VAL A 161 -0.81 -4.58 -6.71
CA VAL A 161 -0.90 -3.91 -8.02
C VAL A 161 0.33 -4.21 -8.87
N SER A 162 1.54 -4.12 -8.32
CA SER A 162 2.77 -4.41 -9.06
C SER A 162 2.88 -5.89 -9.44
N LEU A 163 2.45 -6.80 -8.57
CA LEU A 163 2.44 -8.23 -8.86
C LEU A 163 1.41 -8.60 -9.93
N ALA A 164 0.20 -8.05 -9.85
CA ALA A 164 -0.82 -8.25 -10.88
C ALA A 164 -0.40 -7.67 -12.24
N ALA A 165 0.21 -6.48 -12.23
CA ALA A 165 0.74 -5.88 -13.45
C ALA A 165 1.91 -6.70 -14.04
N ALA A 166 2.83 -7.16 -13.20
CA ALA A 166 3.93 -8.02 -13.64
C ALA A 166 3.43 -9.34 -14.22
N ALA A 167 2.42 -9.96 -13.60
CA ALA A 167 1.77 -11.16 -14.14
C ALA A 167 1.10 -10.91 -15.49
N PHE A 168 0.37 -9.80 -15.63
CA PHE A 168 -0.24 -9.40 -16.90
C PHE A 168 0.79 -9.28 -18.04
N TRP A 169 1.90 -8.57 -17.78
CA TRP A 169 2.96 -8.42 -18.77
C TRP A 169 3.73 -9.71 -19.03
N ALA A 170 3.92 -10.57 -18.03
CA ALA A 170 4.53 -11.88 -18.21
C ALA A 170 3.71 -12.77 -19.15
N VAL A 171 2.37 -12.79 -18.99
CA VAL A 171 1.47 -13.51 -19.90
C VAL A 171 1.54 -12.93 -21.31
N LEU A 172 1.54 -11.61 -21.45
CA LEU A 172 1.63 -10.95 -22.76
C LEU A 172 2.97 -11.24 -23.45
N LEU A 173 4.07 -11.23 -22.70
CA LEU A 173 5.40 -11.58 -23.20
C LEU A 173 5.47 -13.05 -23.63
N TRP A 174 4.91 -13.95 -22.84
CA TRP A 174 4.83 -15.38 -23.19
C TRP A 174 4.00 -15.60 -24.46
N LEU A 175 2.83 -14.95 -24.58
CA LEU A 175 2.03 -14.98 -25.80
C LEU A 175 2.80 -14.42 -27.00
N PHE A 176 3.55 -13.34 -26.82
CA PHE A 176 4.38 -12.78 -27.87
C PHE A 176 5.43 -13.78 -28.38
N PHE A 177 6.19 -14.41 -27.48
CA PHE A 177 7.19 -15.39 -27.89
C PHE A 177 6.58 -16.61 -28.55
N THR A 178 5.50 -17.17 -27.99
CA THR A 178 4.83 -18.34 -28.57
C THR A 178 4.21 -18.07 -29.94
N LEU A 179 3.74 -16.85 -30.21
CA LEU A 179 3.12 -16.49 -31.50
C LEU A 179 4.13 -16.07 -32.56
N ILE A 180 5.16 -15.31 -32.18
CA ILE A 180 6.14 -14.75 -33.13
C ILE A 180 7.30 -15.71 -33.38
N PHE A 181 7.69 -16.49 -32.37
CA PHE A 181 8.79 -17.45 -32.44
C PHE A 181 8.30 -18.85 -32.07
N PRO A 182 7.38 -19.45 -32.84
CA PRO A 182 6.78 -20.75 -32.50
C PRO A 182 7.78 -21.92 -32.49
N THR A 183 8.98 -21.71 -33.02
CA THR A 183 10.05 -22.71 -33.13
C THR A 183 11.19 -22.50 -32.13
N LEU A 184 11.14 -21.46 -31.29
CA LEU A 184 12.10 -21.18 -30.22
C LEU A 184 11.58 -21.67 -28.86
#